data_AF-A0A3B0VFC2-F1
#
_entry.id   AF-A0A3B0VFC2-F1
#
_cell.length_a   1.000
_cell.length_b   1.000
_cell.length_c   1.000
_cell.angle_alpha   90.00
_cell.angle_beta   90.00
_cell.angle_gamma   90.00
#
_symmetry.space_group_name_H-M   'P 1'
#
loop_
_entity.id
_entity.type
_entity.pdbx_description
1 polymer ?
#
loop_
_entity_poly.entity_id
_entity_poly.type
_entity_poly.pdbx_seq_one_letter_code
_entity_poly.pdbx_strand_id
1 'polypeptide(L)'
;MSSKPNLTNQSPILTKEMRLQQESQSIKRANALLEKQLRKEVQQRKEIEEKLHKRSRELNQFNAKLAKALRTKDEFLANMSHELRTPLNAILGKTEILSEGIHGTITEKQAASLQVIEESGRHLLKLINDILDLAKIEAGKVQLDIQPVSLAHLSERALQF
;
A
#
# COMPACT_ATOMS: atom_id res chain seq x y z
N MET A 1 91.13 -28.70 -39.75
CA MET A 1 89.93 -29.50 -40.04
C MET A 1 89.08 -29.56 -38.78
N SER A 2 87.89 -28.99 -38.90
CA SER A 2 86.61 -29.33 -38.30
C SER A 2 86.48 -29.87 -36.86
N SER A 3 85.60 -29.14 -36.15
CA SER A 3 84.53 -29.64 -35.27
C SER A 3 84.89 -29.99 -33.84
N LYS A 4 84.13 -29.57 -32.84
CA LYS A 4 83.04 -28.59 -32.65
C LYS A 4 82.87 -28.53 -31.12
N PRO A 5 82.54 -27.38 -30.53
CA PRO A 5 82.31 -27.30 -29.08
C PRO A 5 81.05 -28.11 -28.73
N ASN A 6 81.17 -29.03 -27.78
CA ASN A 6 80.05 -29.86 -27.34
C ASN A 6 79.12 -29.02 -26.43
N LEU A 7 77.97 -28.64 -27.01
CA LEU A 7 76.89 -27.81 -26.45
C LEU A 7 76.02 -28.58 -25.45
N THR A 8 76.60 -29.26 -24.45
CA THR A 8 75.84 -30.20 -23.61
C THR A 8 75.43 -29.68 -22.23
N ASN A 9 75.48 -28.36 -21.97
CA ASN A 9 75.17 -27.85 -20.61
C ASN A 9 74.15 -26.70 -20.51
N GLN A 10 73.35 -26.43 -21.55
CA GLN A 10 72.28 -25.39 -21.51
C GLN A 10 70.84 -25.94 -21.55
N SER A 11 70.64 -27.22 -21.85
CA SER A 11 69.31 -27.81 -22.13
C SER A 11 68.31 -27.82 -20.95
N PRO A 12 68.70 -28.06 -19.68
CA PRO A 12 67.74 -28.05 -18.57
C PRO A 12 67.31 -26.64 -18.16
N ILE A 13 68.23 -25.67 -18.27
CA ILE A 13 68.01 -24.27 -17.89
C ILE A 13 67.07 -23.61 -18.90
N LEU A 14 67.33 -23.76 -20.19
CA LEU A 14 66.49 -23.22 -21.27
C LEU A 14 65.05 -23.79 -21.22
N THR A 15 64.89 -25.06 -20.83
CA THR A 15 63.58 -25.71 -20.66
C THR A 15 62.79 -25.16 -19.47
N LYS A 16 63.47 -24.89 -18.34
CA LYS A 16 62.84 -24.27 -17.16
C LYS A 16 62.40 -22.83 -17.44
N GLU A 17 63.24 -22.07 -18.14
CA GLU A 17 62.99 -20.68 -18.51
C GLU A 17 61.81 -20.56 -19.50
N MET A 18 61.73 -21.44 -20.50
CA MET A 18 60.57 -21.54 -21.40
C MET A 18 59.26 -21.88 -20.66
N ARG A 19 59.29 -22.79 -19.68
CA ARG A 19 58.09 -23.12 -18.86
C ARG A 19 57.62 -21.92 -18.03
N LEU A 20 58.55 -21.23 -17.37
CA LEU A 20 58.24 -20.02 -16.60
C LEU A 20 57.66 -18.91 -17.49
N GLN A 21 58.15 -18.78 -18.72
CA GLN A 21 57.62 -17.81 -19.68
C GLN A 21 56.20 -18.18 -20.15
N GLN A 22 55.93 -19.47 -20.38
CA GLN A 22 54.59 -19.97 -20.70
C GLN A 22 53.60 -19.77 -19.54
N GLU A 23 53.99 -20.05 -18.30
CA GLU A 23 53.18 -19.80 -17.10
C GLU A 23 52.92 -18.31 -16.88
N SER A 24 53.94 -17.46 -17.05
CA SER A 24 53.76 -16.01 -16.98
C SER A 24 52.75 -15.51 -18.03
N GLN A 25 52.81 -16.06 -19.24
CA GLN A 25 51.88 -15.70 -20.31
C GLN A 25 50.47 -16.23 -20.07
N SER A 26 50.31 -17.41 -19.47
CA SER A 26 48.99 -17.96 -19.11
C SER A 26 48.33 -17.14 -17.99
N ILE A 27 49.10 -16.76 -16.96
CA ILE A 27 48.62 -15.90 -15.87
C ILE A 27 48.20 -14.54 -16.41
N LYS A 28 49.00 -13.91 -17.29
CA LYS A 28 48.63 -12.62 -17.92
C LYS A 28 47.31 -12.72 -18.70
N ARG A 29 47.11 -13.81 -19.44
CA ARG A 29 45.84 -14.05 -20.17
C ARG A 29 44.67 -14.26 -19.21
N ALA A 30 44.84 -15.06 -18.16
CA ALA A 30 43.81 -15.29 -17.15
C ALA A 30 43.42 -14.00 -16.43
N ASN A 31 44.40 -13.18 -16.03
CA ASN A 31 44.16 -11.87 -15.41
C ASN A 31 43.40 -10.92 -16.35
N ALA A 32 43.76 -10.85 -17.62
CA ALA A 32 43.04 -10.02 -18.60
C ALA A 32 41.58 -10.46 -18.78
N LEU A 33 41.30 -11.77 -18.74
CA LEU A 33 39.94 -12.30 -18.79
C LEU A 33 39.14 -11.97 -17.51
N LEU A 34 39.75 -12.13 -16.33
CA LEU A 34 39.16 -11.77 -15.05
C LEU A 34 38.85 -10.27 -14.97
N GLU A 35 39.77 -9.41 -15.39
CA GLU A 35 39.55 -7.96 -15.45
C GLU A 35 38.37 -7.62 -16.37
N LYS A 36 38.27 -8.28 -17.53
CA LYS A 36 37.15 -8.10 -18.46
C LYS A 36 35.82 -8.56 -17.84
N GLN A 37 35.80 -9.68 -17.14
CA GLN A 37 34.61 -10.17 -16.43
C GLN A 37 34.21 -9.22 -15.29
N LEU A 38 35.16 -8.80 -14.46
CA LEU A 38 34.91 -7.85 -13.37
C LEU A 38 34.35 -6.53 -13.89
N ARG A 39 34.91 -5.99 -14.98
CA ARG A 39 34.38 -4.77 -15.62
C ARG A 39 32.93 -4.95 -16.08
N LYS A 40 32.59 -6.10 -16.66
CA LYS A 40 31.21 -6.40 -17.07
C LYS A 40 30.27 -6.48 -15.87
N GLU A 41 30.68 -7.18 -14.81
CA GLU A 41 29.89 -7.34 -13.58
C GLU A 41 29.64 -5.98 -12.90
N VAL A 42 30.69 -5.14 -12.78
CA VAL A 42 30.58 -3.78 -12.22
C VAL A 42 29.63 -2.92 -13.06
N GLN A 43 29.71 -3.02 -14.38
CA GLN A 43 28.81 -2.27 -15.26
C GLN A 43 27.35 -2.73 -15.11
N GLN A 44 27.11 -4.04 -15.08
CA GLN A 44 25.78 -4.60 -14.86
C GLN A 44 25.19 -4.19 -13.51
N ARG A 45 26.00 -4.20 -12.44
CA ARG A 45 25.57 -3.76 -11.11
C ARG A 45 25.16 -2.29 -11.09
N LYS A 46 25.93 -1.41 -11.74
CA LYS A 46 25.57 0.01 -11.87
C LYS A 46 24.24 0.20 -12.61
N GLU A 47 24.04 -0.51 -13.71
CA GLU A 47 22.77 -0.43 -14.46
C GLU A 47 21.57 -0.92 -13.64
N ILE A 48 21.75 -1.97 -12.85
CA ILE A 48 20.71 -2.48 -11.94
C ILE A 48 20.44 -1.47 -10.83
N GLU A 49 21.47 -0.89 -10.23
CA GLU A 49 21.36 0.11 -9.17
C GLU A 49 20.64 1.37 -9.66
N GLU A 50 20.96 1.87 -10.85
CA GLU A 50 20.26 3.00 -11.47
C GLU A 50 18.78 2.68 -11.73
N LYS A 51 18.47 1.48 -12.24
CA LYS A 51 17.09 1.02 -12.44
C LYS A 51 16.34 0.90 -11.11
N LEU A 52 16.98 0.38 -10.06
CA LEU A 52 16.39 0.28 -8.73
C LEU A 52 16.11 1.67 -8.15
N HIS A 53 17.04 2.61 -8.24
CA HIS A 53 16.82 3.98 -7.80
C HIS A 53 15.69 4.65 -8.56
N LYS A 54 15.61 4.46 -9.88
CA LYS A 54 14.52 5.00 -10.69
C LYS A 54 13.17 4.43 -10.26
N ARG A 55 13.05 3.10 -10.14
CA ARG A 55 11.81 2.45 -9.68
C ARG A 55 11.43 2.87 -8.26
N SER A 56 12.40 2.99 -7.36
CA SER A 56 12.16 3.44 -5.99
C SER A 56 11.58 4.86 -5.96
N ARG A 57 12.13 5.78 -6.78
CA ARG A 57 11.58 7.15 -6.92
C ARG A 57 10.16 7.13 -7.48
N GLU A 58 9.90 6.35 -8.52
CA GLU A 58 8.56 6.21 -9.11
C GLU A 58 7.56 5.67 -8.09
N LEU A 59 7.90 4.59 -7.38
CA LEU A 59 7.07 4.01 -6.32
C LEU A 59 6.77 5.02 -5.21
N ASN A 60 7.77 5.78 -4.76
CA ASN A 60 7.57 6.80 -3.74
C ASN A 60 6.63 7.91 -4.22
N GLN A 61 6.74 8.34 -5.48
CA GLN A 61 5.83 9.32 -6.06
C GLN A 61 4.40 8.77 -6.18
N PHE A 62 4.24 7.51 -6.60
CA PHE A 62 2.93 6.87 -6.67
C PHE A 62 2.31 6.70 -5.28
N ASN A 63 3.08 6.24 -4.29
CA ASN A 63 2.62 6.12 -2.91
C ASN A 63 2.18 7.46 -2.33
N ALA A 64 2.93 8.54 -2.57
CA ALA A 64 2.55 9.87 -2.12
C ALA A 64 1.24 10.36 -2.76
N LYS A 65 1.05 10.12 -4.07
CA LYS A 65 -0.20 10.44 -4.77
C LYS A 65 -1.37 9.62 -4.23
N LEU A 66 -1.16 8.33 -4.00
CA LEU A 66 -2.18 7.43 -3.45
C LEU A 66 -2.59 7.85 -2.04
N ALA A 67 -1.62 8.15 -1.17
CA ALA A 67 -1.88 8.62 0.19
C ALA A 67 -2.69 9.94 0.19
N LYS A 68 -2.35 10.87 -0.72
CA LYS A 68 -3.13 12.11 -0.90
C LYS A 68 -4.57 11.80 -1.35
N ALA A 69 -4.74 10.93 -2.35
CA ALA A 69 -6.06 10.56 -2.85
C ALA A 69 -6.92 9.90 -1.78
N LEU A 70 -6.35 8.99 -0.98
CA LEU A 70 -7.03 8.35 0.16
C LEU A 70 -7.45 9.37 1.21
N ARG A 71 -6.56 10.30 1.58
CA ARG A 71 -6.91 11.38 2.52
C ARG A 71 -8.07 12.24 1.99
N THR A 72 -8.04 12.62 0.72
CA THR A 72 -9.13 13.39 0.10
C THR A 72 -10.43 12.59 0.04
N LYS A 73 -10.38 11.27 -0.24
CA LYS A 73 -11.55 10.37 -0.15
C LYS A 73 -12.18 10.43 1.24
N ASP A 74 -11.35 10.28 2.27
CA ASP A 74 -11.80 10.24 3.67
C ASP A 74 -12.40 11.58 4.11
N GLU A 75 -11.75 12.70 3.78
CA GLU A 75 -12.25 14.06 4.07
C GLU A 75 -13.58 14.31 3.36
N PHE A 76 -13.71 13.90 2.09
CA PHE A 76 -14.96 14.03 1.34
C PHE A 76 -16.10 13.23 1.99
N LEU A 77 -15.88 11.96 2.32
CA LEU A 77 -16.92 11.12 2.93
C LEU A 77 -17.35 11.64 4.30
N ALA A 78 -16.40 12.08 5.13
CA ALA A 78 -16.70 12.68 6.43
C ALA A 78 -17.55 13.94 6.28
N ASN A 79 -17.16 14.86 5.40
CA ASN A 79 -17.89 16.11 5.17
C ASN A 79 -19.31 15.84 4.64
N MET A 80 -19.44 14.99 3.62
CA MET A 80 -20.75 14.61 3.07
C MET A 80 -21.66 13.97 4.12
N SER A 81 -21.12 13.13 5.00
CA SER A 81 -21.93 12.58 6.08
C SER A 81 -22.45 13.65 7.03
N HIS A 82 -21.62 14.60 7.44
CA HIS A 82 -22.05 15.71 8.29
C HIS A 82 -23.09 16.62 7.60
N GLU A 83 -22.86 16.95 6.34
CA GLU A 83 -23.77 17.77 5.53
C GLU A 83 -25.11 17.08 5.25
N LEU A 84 -25.14 15.75 5.18
CA LEU A 84 -26.38 14.98 5.01
C LEU A 84 -27.11 14.73 6.34
N ARG A 85 -26.39 14.46 7.43
CA ARG A 85 -27.00 14.20 8.75
C ARG A 85 -27.77 15.40 9.27
N THR A 86 -27.26 16.62 9.07
CA THR A 86 -27.90 17.84 9.57
C THR A 86 -29.31 18.07 9.02
N PRO A 87 -29.53 18.14 7.69
CA PRO A 87 -30.87 18.29 7.12
C PRO A 87 -31.75 17.06 7.37
N LEU A 88 -31.17 15.85 7.40
CA LEU A 88 -31.93 14.63 7.67
C LEU A 88 -32.47 14.59 9.11
N ASN A 89 -31.66 14.96 10.10
CA ASN A 89 -32.09 15.10 11.48
C ASN A 89 -33.14 16.21 11.64
N ALA A 90 -33.02 17.31 10.88
CA ALA A 90 -34.05 18.35 10.88
C ALA A 90 -35.38 17.85 10.29
N ILE A 91 -35.35 17.02 9.24
CA ILE A 91 -36.55 16.38 8.69
C ILE A 91 -37.15 15.42 9.72
N LEU A 92 -36.35 14.52 10.29
CA LEU A 92 -36.83 13.56 11.29
C LEU A 92 -37.43 14.24 12.52
N GLY A 93 -36.77 15.27 13.08
CA GLY A 93 -37.30 16.02 14.21
C GLY A 93 -38.59 16.76 13.87
N LYS A 94 -38.73 17.30 12.64
CA LYS A 94 -40.00 17.90 12.20
C LYS A 94 -41.11 16.85 12.04
N THR A 95 -40.78 15.69 11.50
CA THR A 95 -41.71 14.56 11.38
C THR A 95 -42.19 14.11 12.76
N GLU A 96 -41.28 14.01 13.73
CA GLU A 96 -41.58 13.63 15.12
C GLU A 96 -42.52 14.64 15.80
N ILE A 97 -42.21 15.95 15.73
CA ILE A 97 -43.05 17.01 16.31
C ILE A 97 -44.46 17.02 15.69
N LEU A 98 -44.59 16.74 14.39
CA LEU A 98 -45.89 16.65 13.72
C LEU A 98 -46.66 15.38 14.15
N SER A 99 -45.97 14.24 14.26
CA SER A 99 -46.54 12.97 14.72
C SER A 99 -47.02 13.04 16.17
N GLU A 100 -46.32 13.77 17.05
CA GLU A 100 -46.71 14.00 18.44
C GLU A 100 -47.87 14.99 18.60
N GLY A 101 -48.32 15.63 17.51
CA GLY A 101 -49.42 16.58 17.54
C GLY A 101 -49.11 17.91 18.23
N ILE A 102 -47.82 18.20 18.50
CA ILE A 102 -47.36 19.44 19.15
C ILE A 102 -47.75 20.67 18.34
N HIS A 103 -47.80 20.55 17.00
CA HIS A 103 -48.22 21.61 16.09
C HIS A 103 -49.67 21.48 15.62
N GLY A 104 -50.50 20.72 16.35
CA GLY A 104 -51.90 20.49 16.05
C GLY A 104 -52.19 19.06 15.62
N THR A 105 -53.48 18.71 15.57
CA THR A 105 -53.93 17.37 15.22
C THR A 105 -53.68 17.05 13.75
N ILE A 106 -53.19 15.86 13.48
CA ILE A 106 -53.02 15.32 12.12
C ILE A 106 -54.09 14.27 11.80
N THR A 107 -54.43 14.15 10.52
CA THR A 107 -55.31 13.09 10.01
C THR A 107 -54.57 11.74 9.93
N GLU A 108 -55.30 10.63 9.91
CA GLU A 108 -54.70 9.29 9.75
C GLU A 108 -53.84 9.16 8.48
N LYS A 109 -54.27 9.79 7.36
CA LYS A 109 -53.48 9.80 6.12
C LYS A 109 -52.18 10.57 6.25
N GLN A 110 -52.17 11.66 7.03
CA GLN A 110 -50.96 12.41 7.34
C GLN A 110 -50.03 11.60 8.24
N ALA A 111 -50.58 10.92 9.26
CA ALA A 111 -49.81 10.04 10.13
C ALA A 111 -49.12 8.92 9.34
N ALA A 112 -49.84 8.24 8.43
CA ALA A 112 -49.26 7.21 7.57
C ALA A 112 -48.14 7.77 6.66
N SER A 113 -48.32 8.97 6.12
CA SER A 113 -47.27 9.64 5.31
C SER A 113 -46.04 10.00 6.14
N LEU A 114 -46.23 10.51 7.36
CA LEU A 114 -45.14 10.86 8.28
C LEU A 114 -44.34 9.63 8.69
N GLN A 115 -45.01 8.50 8.94
CA GLN A 115 -44.36 7.23 9.23
C GLN A 115 -43.43 6.80 8.09
N VAL A 116 -43.89 6.87 6.83
CA VAL A 116 -43.05 6.53 5.66
C VAL A 116 -41.84 7.47 5.54
N ILE A 117 -42.01 8.76 5.80
CA ILE A 117 -40.91 9.74 5.80
C ILE A 117 -39.89 9.40 6.89
N GLU A 118 -40.36 9.03 8.08
CA GLU A 118 -39.52 8.65 9.21
C GLU A 118 -38.71 7.38 8.90
N GLU A 119 -39.38 6.32 8.45
CA GLU A 119 -38.75 5.04 8.09
C GLU A 119 -37.68 5.25 7.01
N SER A 120 -38.01 6.03 5.97
CA SER A 120 -37.08 6.36 4.89
C SER A 120 -35.87 7.17 5.38
N GLY A 121 -36.12 8.16 6.25
CA GLY A 121 -35.07 8.99 6.82
C GLY A 121 -34.13 8.20 7.73
N ARG A 122 -34.66 7.32 8.59
CA ARG A 122 -33.86 6.42 9.43
C ARG A 122 -33.06 5.42 8.60
N HIS A 123 -33.67 4.87 7.54
CA HIS A 123 -32.98 3.97 6.61
C HIS A 123 -31.80 4.66 5.92
N LEU A 124 -32.00 5.88 5.41
CA LEU A 124 -30.94 6.67 4.79
C LEU A 124 -29.80 6.99 5.77
N LEU A 125 -30.13 7.35 7.01
CA LEU A 125 -29.12 7.59 8.05
C LEU A 125 -28.28 6.34 8.32
N LYS A 126 -28.91 5.15 8.36
CA LYS A 126 -28.22 3.87 8.50
C LYS A 126 -27.25 3.63 7.34
N LEU A 127 -27.70 3.79 6.09
CA LEU A 127 -26.83 3.63 4.91
C LEU A 127 -25.63 4.58 4.92
N ILE A 128 -25.84 5.84 5.32
CA ILE A 128 -24.75 6.82 5.45
C ILE A 128 -23.73 6.35 6.51
N ASN A 129 -24.21 5.83 7.64
CA ASN A 129 -23.35 5.30 8.70
C ASN A 129 -22.56 4.06 8.23
N ASP A 130 -23.23 3.12 7.55
CA ASP A 130 -22.61 1.89 7.05
C ASP A 130 -21.47 2.21 6.06
N ILE A 131 -21.66 3.18 5.16
CA ILE A 131 -20.63 3.64 4.21
C ILE A 131 -19.43 4.26 4.95
N LEU A 132 -19.69 5.08 5.97
CA LEU A 132 -18.62 5.69 6.76
C LEU A 132 -17.82 4.64 7.54
N ASP A 133 -18.51 3.67 8.14
CA ASP A 133 -17.87 2.65 8.95
C ASP A 133 -17.03 1.72 8.07
N LEU A 134 -17.53 1.35 6.89
CA LEU A 134 -16.74 0.65 5.87
C LEU A 134 -15.48 1.43 5.49
N ALA A 135 -15.60 2.74 5.23
CA ALA A 135 -14.45 3.57 4.89
C ALA A 135 -13.39 3.64 6.01
N LYS A 136 -13.81 3.68 7.28
CA LYS A 136 -12.89 3.61 8.43
C LYS A 136 -12.20 2.25 8.55
N ILE A 137 -12.92 1.16 8.30
CA ILE A 137 -12.39 -0.21 8.31
C ILE A 137 -11.30 -0.37 7.24
N GLU A 138 -11.60 0.00 6.00
CA GLU A 138 -10.64 -0.07 4.88
C GLU A 138 -9.38 0.76 5.14
N ALA A 139 -9.51 1.89 5.83
CA ALA A 139 -8.40 2.74 6.19
C ALA A 139 -7.61 2.25 7.43
N GLY A 140 -8.03 1.16 8.07
CA GLY A 140 -7.43 0.67 9.32
C GLY A 140 -7.59 1.64 10.51
N LYS A 141 -8.61 2.51 10.47
CA LYS A 141 -8.84 3.59 11.45
C LYS A 141 -9.87 3.24 12.52
N VAL A 142 -10.38 2.01 12.53
CA VAL A 142 -11.32 1.56 13.58
C VAL A 142 -10.55 1.39 14.88
N GLN A 143 -10.97 2.13 15.90
CA GLN A 143 -10.52 1.94 17.27
C GLN A 143 -11.63 1.26 18.06
N LEU A 144 -11.30 0.16 18.73
CA LEU A 144 -12.22 -0.52 19.61
C LEU A 144 -12.04 0.06 21.02
N ASP A 145 -13.14 0.53 21.62
CA ASP A 145 -13.18 0.83 23.04
C ASP A 145 -13.59 -0.43 23.80
N ILE A 146 -12.61 -1.06 24.46
CA ILE A 146 -12.80 -2.34 25.16
C ILE A 146 -13.23 -2.06 26.60
N GLN A 147 -14.51 -2.29 26.90
CA GLN A 147 -15.09 -2.12 28.23
C GLN A 147 -15.94 -3.34 28.61
N PRO A 148 -16.12 -3.65 29.92
CA PRO A 148 -17.08 -4.64 30.36
C PRO A 148 -18.50 -4.26 29.91
N VAL A 149 -19.20 -5.20 29.28
CA VAL A 149 -20.58 -5.01 28.80
C VAL A 149 -21.51 -6.05 29.41
N SER A 150 -22.72 -5.63 29.78
CA SER A 150 -23.77 -6.54 30.24
C SER A 150 -24.41 -7.24 29.04
N LEU A 151 -24.21 -8.56 28.93
CA LEU A 151 -24.82 -9.35 27.86
C LEU A 151 -26.35 -9.29 27.91
N ALA A 152 -26.96 -9.30 29.10
CA ALA A 152 -28.41 -9.20 29.25
C ALA A 152 -28.96 -7.89 28.66
N HIS A 153 -28.32 -6.76 28.97
CA HIS A 153 -28.71 -5.45 28.43
C HIS A 153 -28.51 -5.37 26.91
N LEU A 154 -27.42 -5.98 26.41
CA LEU A 154 -27.11 -5.97 24.98
C LEU A 154 -28.12 -6.81 24.18
N SER A 155 -28.53 -7.97 24.71
CA SER A 155 -29.56 -8.83 24.10
C SER A 155 -30.94 -8.19 24.09
N GLU A 156 -31.36 -7.50 25.16
CA GLU A 156 -32.63 -6.77 25.18
C GLU A 156 -32.68 -5.67 24.12
N ARG A 157 -31.61 -4.87 24.01
CA ARG A 157 -31.56 -3.80 23.00
C ARG A 157 -31.52 -4.32 21.57
N ALA A 158 -30.88 -5.47 21.33
CA ALA A 158 -30.81 -6.08 20.00
C ALA A 158 -32.17 -6.58 19.49
N LEU A 159 -33.11 -6.90 20.39
CA LEU A 159 -34.47 -7.35 20.03
C LEU A 159 -35.46 -6.21 19.74
N GLN A 160 -35.05 -4.95 19.98
CA GLN A 160 -35.87 -3.75 19.76
C GLN A 160 -35.57 -3.04 18.42
N PHE A 161 -34.63 -3.56 17.63
CA PHE A 161 -34.28 -3.07 16.29
C PHE A 161 -34.85 -3.97 15.20
#